data_AF-A0A6B2CUG6-F1
#
_entry.id   AF-A0A6B2CUG6-F1
#
_cell.length_a   1.000
_cell.length_b   1.000
_cell.length_c   1.000
_cell.angle_alpha   90.00
_cell.angle_beta   90.00
_cell.angle_gamma   90.00
#
_symmetry.space_group_name_H-M   'P 1'
#
loop_
_entity.id
_entity.type
_entity.pdbx_description
1 polymer ?
#
loop_
_entity_poly.entity_id
_entity_poly.type
_entity_poly.pdbx_seq_one_letter_code
_entity_poly.pdbx_strand_id
1 'polypeptide(L)'
;MPQQPFDGRVKNFLLNLARVVNMRIEKVLELYLYVSPETVKIVEVVEKGGGVVGVRLAVRSARRQDTWYYVAVGKYGAKCTCEGNTLGGKICRHIIIGVITWNMASLLKHGKELDLSQLTWLRTSEREASE
;
A
#
# COMPACT_ATOMS: atom_id res chain seq x y z
N MET A 1 -25.28 12.75 5.69
CA MET A 1 -24.99 11.30 5.46
C MET A 1 -24.24 10.79 6.67
N PRO A 2 -24.70 9.74 7.36
CA PRO A 2 -23.95 9.18 8.48
C PRO A 2 -22.60 8.69 7.97
N GLN A 3 -21.51 9.16 8.59
CA GLN A 3 -20.18 8.67 8.28
C GLN A 3 -20.14 7.18 8.65
N GLN A 4 -19.69 6.32 7.72
CA GLN A 4 -19.48 4.92 8.05
C GLN A 4 -18.48 4.81 9.21
N PRO A 5 -18.68 3.87 10.15
CA PRO A 5 -17.69 3.57 11.18
C PRO A 5 -16.31 3.33 10.57
N PHE A 6 -15.24 3.73 11.28
CA PHE A 6 -13.86 3.62 10.82
C PHE A 6 -13.53 2.21 10.28
N ASP A 7 -13.93 1.17 11.01
CA ASP A 7 -13.73 -0.23 10.63
C ASP A 7 -14.44 -0.60 9.32
N GLY A 8 -15.62 -0.04 9.07
CA GLY A 8 -16.37 -0.22 7.83
C GLY A 8 -15.62 0.37 6.63
N ARG A 9 -15.00 1.54 6.81
CA ARG A 9 -14.17 2.19 5.77
C ARG A 9 -12.92 1.39 5.47
N VAL A 10 -12.19 0.95 6.50
CA VAL A 10 -11.01 0.09 6.34
C VAL A 10 -11.37 -1.21 5.62
N LYS A 11 -12.45 -1.88 6.03
CA LYS A 11 -12.93 -3.11 5.37
C LYS A 11 -13.22 -2.87 3.88
N ASN A 12 -13.96 -1.82 3.55
CA ASN A 12 -14.32 -1.50 2.17
C ASN A 12 -13.08 -1.18 1.33
N PHE A 13 -12.14 -0.43 1.90
CA PHE A 13 -10.85 -0.14 1.25
C PHE A 13 -10.08 -1.43 0.93
N LEU A 14 -9.95 -2.37 1.88
CA LEU A 14 -9.21 -3.62 1.66
C LEU A 14 -9.88 -4.52 0.61
N LEU A 15 -11.22 -4.57 0.58
CA LEU A 15 -11.98 -5.27 -0.46
C LEU A 15 -11.73 -4.65 -1.85
N ASN A 16 -11.73 -3.32 -1.94
CA ASN A 16 -11.47 -2.62 -3.19
C ASN A 16 -10.03 -2.79 -3.64
N LEU A 17 -9.07 -2.72 -2.71
CA LEU A 17 -7.67 -2.96 -3.00
C LEU A 17 -7.46 -4.35 -3.59
N ALA A 18 -8.03 -5.39 -2.96
CA ALA A 18 -7.96 -6.77 -3.45
C ALA A 18 -8.43 -6.91 -4.91
N ARG A 19 -9.54 -6.26 -5.26
CA ARG A 19 -10.04 -6.22 -6.65
C ARG A 19 -9.07 -5.51 -7.59
N VAL A 20 -8.54 -4.35 -7.19
CA VAL A 20 -7.65 -3.53 -8.04
C VAL A 20 -6.32 -4.22 -8.32
N VAL A 21 -5.74 -4.90 -7.32
CA VAL A 21 -4.48 -5.64 -7.50
C VAL A 21 -4.69 -7.08 -7.98
N ASN A 22 -5.92 -7.46 -8.30
CA ASN A 22 -6.32 -8.82 -8.70
C ASN A 22 -5.78 -9.91 -7.75
N MET A 23 -5.94 -9.69 -6.44
CA MET A 23 -5.52 -10.61 -5.39
C MET A 23 -6.72 -11.12 -4.60
N ARG A 24 -6.59 -12.35 -4.10
CA ARG A 24 -7.52 -12.90 -3.11
C ARG A 24 -7.52 -12.02 -1.86
N ILE A 25 -8.71 -11.76 -1.30
CA ILE A 25 -8.88 -10.89 -0.13
C ILE A 25 -8.07 -11.38 1.07
N GLU A 26 -7.95 -12.70 1.26
CA GLU A 26 -7.17 -13.31 2.33
C GLU A 26 -5.71 -12.87 2.26
N LYS A 27 -5.15 -12.74 1.05
CA LYS A 27 -3.77 -12.25 0.86
C LYS A 27 -3.62 -10.77 1.19
N VAL A 28 -4.62 -9.96 0.90
CA VAL A 28 -4.61 -8.54 1.30
C VAL A 28 -4.74 -8.41 2.82
N LEU A 29 -5.58 -9.23 3.45
CA LEU A 29 -5.74 -9.28 4.92
C LEU A 29 -4.46 -9.75 5.61
N GLU A 30 -3.78 -10.78 5.09
CA GLU A 30 -2.45 -11.20 5.57
C GLU A 30 -1.46 -10.02 5.57
N LEU A 31 -1.46 -9.20 4.51
CA LEU A 31 -0.58 -8.02 4.42
C LEU A 31 -1.00 -6.89 5.36
N TYR A 32 -2.30 -6.67 5.56
CA TYR A 32 -2.81 -5.72 6.54
C TYR A 32 -2.39 -6.11 7.96
N LEU A 33 -2.60 -7.38 8.33
CA LEU A 33 -2.24 -7.91 9.65
C LEU A 33 -0.72 -8.03 9.84
N TYR A 34 0.04 -8.11 8.76
CA TYR A 34 1.50 -8.05 8.81
C TYR A 34 2.00 -6.69 9.28
N VAL A 35 1.24 -5.60 9.12
CA VAL A 35 1.68 -4.25 9.48
C VAL A 35 1.68 -4.07 11.00
N SER A 36 2.88 -4.05 11.59
CA SER A 36 3.11 -3.71 12.99
C SER A 36 4.43 -2.93 13.12
N PRO A 37 4.69 -2.25 14.25
CA PRO A 37 5.96 -1.53 14.45
C PRO A 37 7.23 -2.40 14.31
N GLU A 38 7.12 -3.70 14.57
CA GLU A 38 8.21 -4.68 14.47
C GLU A 38 8.52 -5.07 13.02
N THR A 39 7.56 -4.93 12.11
CA THR A 39 7.65 -5.39 10.71
C THR A 39 7.60 -4.24 9.71
N VAL A 40 7.03 -3.09 10.06
CA VAL A 40 6.85 -1.92 9.19
C VAL A 40 7.15 -0.65 9.99
N LYS A 41 8.13 0.11 9.51
CA LYS A 41 8.47 1.42 10.04
C LYS A 41 8.11 2.49 9.04
N ILE A 42 7.34 3.49 9.48
CA ILE A 42 7.08 4.69 8.68
C ILE A 42 8.34 5.55 8.73
N VAL A 43 8.98 5.72 7.58
CA VAL A 43 10.16 6.59 7.43
C VAL A 43 9.71 8.03 7.18
N GLU A 44 8.68 8.21 6.33
CA GLU A 44 8.18 9.53 5.97
C GLU A 44 6.70 9.47 5.59
N VAL A 45 5.93 10.49 5.97
CA VAL A 45 4.58 10.75 5.46
C VAL A 45 4.65 12.04 4.65
N VAL A 46 4.32 11.98 3.37
CA VAL A 46 4.39 13.13 2.47
C VAL A 46 3.01 13.78 2.38
N GLU A 47 2.91 15.03 2.79
CA GLU A 47 1.66 15.78 2.84
C GLU A 47 1.67 16.96 1.85
N LYS A 48 0.57 17.17 1.14
CA LYS A 48 0.38 18.31 0.23
C LYS A 48 -1.09 18.65 0.10
N GLY A 49 -1.42 19.94 0.20
CA GLY A 49 -2.79 20.43 -0.02
C GLY A 49 -3.83 19.86 0.97
N GLY A 50 -3.46 19.67 2.24
CA GLY A 50 -4.38 19.18 3.27
C GLY A 50 -4.72 17.68 3.17
N GLY A 51 -3.78 16.87 2.69
CA GLY A 51 -3.88 15.42 2.66
C GLY A 51 -2.53 14.72 2.48
N VAL A 52 -2.49 13.41 2.77
CA VAL A 52 -1.32 12.57 2.54
C VAL A 52 -1.27 12.17 1.06
N VAL A 53 -0.19 12.50 0.37
CA VAL A 53 0.02 12.21 -1.06
C VAL A 53 0.99 11.05 -1.31
N GLY A 54 1.60 10.52 -0.26
CA GLY A 54 2.45 9.33 -0.30
C GLY A 54 3.09 9.02 1.04
N VAL A 55 3.75 7.87 1.11
CA VAL A 55 4.50 7.42 2.29
C VAL A 55 5.80 6.73 1.86
N ARG A 56 6.82 6.82 2.73
CA ARG A 56 8.02 5.99 2.66
C ARG A 56 8.06 5.08 3.87
N LEU A 57 8.31 3.80 3.64
CA LEU A 57 8.34 2.76 4.65
C LEU A 57 9.64 1.97 4.57
N ALA A 58 10.07 1.43 5.71
CA ALA A 58 10.96 0.28 5.77
C ALA A 58 10.11 -0.94 6.17
N VAL A 59 10.10 -1.97 5.32
CA VAL A 59 9.34 -3.20 5.52
C VAL A 59 10.29 -4.36 5.73
N ARG A 60 10.19 -5.06 6.85
CA ARG A 60 11.05 -6.19 7.18
C ARG A 60 10.83 -7.34 6.20
N SER A 61 11.89 -8.04 5.85
CA SER A 61 11.79 -9.24 5.02
C SER A 61 11.13 -10.36 5.80
N ALA A 62 10.12 -11.01 5.21
CA ALA A 62 9.49 -12.20 5.80
C ALA A 62 10.42 -13.43 5.82
N ARG A 63 11.53 -13.41 5.07
CA ARG A 63 12.45 -14.56 4.92
C ARG A 63 13.80 -14.34 5.59
N ARG A 64 14.22 -13.09 5.82
CA ARG A 64 15.55 -12.74 6.33
C ARG A 64 15.39 -11.74 7.47
N GLN A 65 15.70 -12.15 8.69
CA GLN A 65 15.36 -11.40 9.89
C GLN A 65 16.05 -10.02 9.97
N ASP A 66 17.23 -9.85 9.37
CA ASP A 66 18.00 -8.61 9.41
C ASP A 66 17.91 -7.77 8.13
N THR A 67 16.99 -8.13 7.22
CA THR A 67 16.81 -7.41 5.96
C THR A 67 15.56 -6.54 6.00
N TRP A 68 15.71 -5.29 5.61
CA TRP A 68 14.63 -4.34 5.40
C TRP A 68 14.57 -3.90 3.94
N TYR A 69 13.37 -3.84 3.38
CA TYR A 69 13.11 -3.30 2.06
C TYR A 69 12.48 -1.93 2.21
N TYR A 70 13.00 -0.95 1.48
CA TYR A 70 12.47 0.40 1.47
C TYR A 70 11.43 0.52 0.37
N VAL A 71 10.30 1.11 0.72
CA VAL A 71 9.15 1.32 -0.17
C VAL A 71 8.81 2.80 -0.19
N ALA A 72 8.59 3.34 -1.37
CA ALA A 72 7.91 4.61 -1.56
C ALA A 72 6.65 4.35 -2.38
N VAL A 73 5.50 4.78 -1.88
CA VAL A 73 4.24 4.81 -2.66
C VAL A 73 3.67 6.22 -2.61
N GLY A 74 3.07 6.65 -3.72
CA GLY A 74 2.40 7.93 -3.78
C GLY A 74 1.51 8.05 -5.01
N LYS A 75 0.92 9.24 -5.17
CA LYS A 75 -0.05 9.51 -6.25
C LYS A 75 0.45 9.08 -7.63
N TYR A 76 1.73 9.31 -7.92
CA TYR A 76 2.29 9.15 -9.26
C TYR A 76 3.02 7.83 -9.49
N GLY A 77 3.23 7.02 -8.45
CA GLY A 77 3.97 5.76 -8.63
C GLY A 77 4.36 5.09 -7.33
N ALA A 78 5.01 3.94 -7.49
CA ALA A 78 5.61 3.18 -6.41
C ALA A 78 6.99 2.67 -6.79
N LYS A 79 7.87 2.56 -5.79
CA LYS A 79 9.19 1.92 -5.89
C LYS A 79 9.46 1.10 -4.64
N CYS A 80 10.12 -0.04 -4.82
CA CYS A 80 10.56 -0.91 -3.73
C CYS A 80 11.96 -1.43 -4.02
N THR A 81 12.81 -1.49 -2.99
CA THR A 81 14.18 -2.02 -3.11
C THR A 81 14.27 -3.55 -3.12
N CYS A 82 13.14 -4.27 -3.17
CA CYS A 82 13.18 -5.73 -3.32
C CYS A 82 13.45 -6.12 -4.78
N GLU A 83 14.01 -7.31 -4.97
CA GLU A 83 14.32 -7.87 -6.30
C GLU A 83 13.11 -7.87 -7.24
N GLY A 84 11.93 -8.26 -6.73
CA GLY A 84 10.72 -8.36 -7.54
C GLY A 84 10.29 -7.03 -8.18
N ASN A 85 10.48 -5.89 -7.50
CA ASN A 85 10.19 -4.58 -8.08
C ASN A 85 11.39 -4.01 -8.84
N THR A 86 12.61 -4.19 -8.33
CA THR A 86 13.82 -3.61 -8.92
C THR A 86 14.13 -4.24 -10.29
N LEU A 87 14.00 -5.56 -10.42
CA LEU A 87 14.31 -6.28 -11.65
C LEU A 87 13.10 -6.47 -12.56
N GLY A 88 11.90 -6.59 -11.99
CA GLY A 88 10.71 -6.97 -12.74
C GLY A 88 9.64 -5.89 -12.86
N GLY A 89 9.85 -4.68 -12.31
CA GLY A 89 8.84 -3.62 -12.30
C GLY A 89 7.55 -3.95 -11.53
N LYS A 90 7.47 -5.14 -10.91
CA LYS A 90 6.22 -5.71 -10.40
C LYS A 90 5.71 -4.98 -9.17
N ILE A 91 4.39 -4.97 -9.00
CA ILE A 91 3.74 -4.65 -7.73
C ILE A 91 4.03 -5.79 -6.75
N CYS A 92 4.97 -5.55 -5.83
CA CYS A 92 5.34 -6.53 -4.81
C CYS A 92 4.51 -6.34 -3.53
N ARG A 93 4.55 -7.35 -2.63
CA ARG A 93 3.88 -7.29 -1.33
C ARG A 93 4.19 -6.03 -0.52
N HIS A 94 5.41 -5.50 -0.62
CA HIS A 94 5.82 -4.31 0.13
C HIS A 94 5.13 -3.04 -0.40
N ILE A 95 4.86 -2.96 -1.71
CA ILE A 95 4.11 -1.83 -2.30
C ILE A 95 2.66 -1.86 -1.82
N ILE A 96 2.05 -3.05 -1.76
CA ILE A 96 0.68 -3.21 -1.26
C ILE A 96 0.62 -2.83 0.23
N ILE A 97 1.59 -3.26 1.04
CA ILE A 97 1.76 -2.78 2.44
C ILE A 97 1.85 -1.25 2.45
N GLY A 98 2.64 -0.65 1.56
CA GLY A 98 2.72 0.79 1.35
C GLY A 98 1.35 1.46 1.17
N VAL A 99 0.54 0.93 0.24
CA VAL A 99 -0.80 1.46 -0.06
C VAL A 99 -1.74 1.31 1.14
N ILE A 100 -1.68 0.19 1.86
CA ILE A 100 -2.45 -0.04 3.08
C ILE A 100 -2.07 1.00 4.15
N THR A 101 -0.77 1.13 4.46
CA THR A 101 -0.29 2.09 5.47
C THR A 101 -0.59 3.53 5.09
N TRP A 102 -0.50 3.88 3.80
CA TRP A 102 -0.90 5.20 3.31
C TRP A 102 -2.39 5.46 3.57
N ASN A 103 -3.26 4.48 3.30
CA ASN A 103 -4.68 4.64 3.60
C ASN A 103 -4.96 4.82 5.09
N MET A 104 -4.31 4.03 5.93
CA MET A 104 -4.44 4.18 7.39
C MET A 104 -3.97 5.56 7.86
N ALA A 105 -2.82 6.04 7.37
CA ALA A 105 -2.31 7.37 7.69
C ALA A 105 -3.28 8.48 7.25
N SER A 106 -3.85 8.38 6.05
CA SER A 106 -4.79 9.37 5.51
C SER A 106 -6.12 9.37 6.28
N LEU A 107 -6.65 8.20 6.61
CA LEU A 107 -7.87 8.06 7.42
C LEU A 107 -7.67 8.61 8.84
N LEU A 108 -6.57 8.27 9.51
CA LEU A 108 -6.30 8.70 10.88
C LEU A 108 -6.03 10.20 10.97
N LYS A 109 -5.23 10.77 10.05
CA LYS A 109 -4.86 12.19 10.11
C LYS A 109 -5.90 13.14 9.55
N HIS A 110 -6.63 12.74 8.50
CA HIS A 110 -7.50 13.65 7.75
C HIS A 110 -8.93 13.13 7.57
N GLY A 111 -9.26 11.94 8.05
CA GLY A 111 -10.56 11.32 7.81
C GLY A 111 -10.82 11.01 6.33
N LYS A 112 -9.79 11.03 5.48
CA LYS A 112 -9.90 10.86 4.01
C LYS A 112 -9.39 9.48 3.61
N GLU A 113 -10.21 8.74 2.88
CA GLU A 113 -9.80 7.47 2.29
C GLU A 113 -9.06 7.73 0.96
N LEU A 114 -8.15 6.84 0.60
CA LEU A 114 -7.47 6.90 -0.70
C LEU A 114 -8.44 6.48 -1.80
N ASP A 115 -8.53 7.31 -2.83
CA ASP A 115 -9.17 6.93 -4.09
C ASP A 115 -8.19 6.11 -4.95
N LEU A 116 -8.34 4.79 -4.93
CA LEU A 116 -7.52 3.85 -5.70
C LEU A 116 -7.67 4.03 -7.22
N SER A 117 -8.74 4.67 -7.70
CA SER A 117 -8.90 4.92 -9.13
C SER A 117 -7.88 5.94 -9.67
N GLN A 118 -7.36 6.81 -8.79
CA GLN A 118 -6.31 7.78 -9.13
C GLN A 118 -4.92 7.16 -9.21
N LEU A 119 -4.73 5.93 -8.72
CA LEU A 119 -3.46 5.21 -8.73
C LEU A 119 -3.37 4.33 -9.97
N THR A 120 -3.24 4.95 -11.13
CA THR A 120 -3.22 4.24 -12.43
C THR A 120 -2.13 3.17 -12.53
N TRP A 121 -0.99 3.41 -11.89
CA TRP A 121 0.14 2.48 -11.79
C TRP A 121 -0.17 1.19 -11.03
N LEU A 122 -1.22 1.18 -10.19
CA LEU A 122 -1.61 0.01 -9.40
C LEU A 122 -2.26 -1.08 -10.27
N ARG A 123 -2.76 -0.72 -11.46
CA ARG A 123 -3.42 -1.62 -12.42
C ARG A 123 -2.47 -2.18 -13.49
N THR A 124 -1.26 -1.62 -13.61
CA THR A 124 -0.39 -1.83 -14.78
C THR A 124 0.30 -3.21 -14.81
N SER A 125 0.27 -3.97 -13.71
CA SER A 125 0.89 -5.32 -13.68
C SER A 125 0.20 -6.35 -14.58
N GLU A 126 -0.97 -6.06 -15.15
CA GLU A 126 -1.61 -6.92 -16.16
C GLU A 126 -1.09 -6.69 -17.59
N ARG A 127 -0.48 -5.55 -17.90
CA ARG A 127 -0.11 -5.20 -19.29
C ARG A 127 1.18 -5.84 -19.80
N GLU A 128 2.10 -6.20 -18.91
CA GLU A 128 3.39 -6.78 -19.30
C GLU A 128 3.38 -8.33 -19.40
N ALA A 129 2.23 -8.96 -19.18
CA ALA A 129 2.08 -10.42 -19.33
C ALA A 129 1.41 -10.81 -20.66
N SER A 130 1.23 -9.87 -21.59
CA SER A 130 0.51 -10.05 -22.86
C SER A 130 1.30 -9.57 -24.09
N GLU A 131 2.60 -9.35 -23.95
CA GLU A 131 3.57 -9.17 -25.04
C GLU A 131 4.65 -10.26 -24.93
#